data_AF-A0A0C9XLE2-F1
#
_entry.id   AF-A0A0C9XLE2-F1
#
_cell.length_a   1.000
_cell.length_b   1.000
_cell.length_c   1.000
_cell.angle_alpha   90.00
_cell.angle_beta   90.00
_cell.angle_gamma   90.00
#
_symmetry.space_group_name_H-M   'P 1'
#
loop_
_entity.id
_entity.type
_entity.pdbx_description
1 polymer ?
#
loop_
_entity_poly.entity_id
_entity_poly.type
_entity_poly.pdbx_seq_one_letter_code
_entity_poly.pdbx_strand_id
1 'polypeptide(L)'
;ITEHTPYPLRPGMAAICLGECFRCGSHGHGSRNCPIPEGDPARLSHNETAWRALCNRTLGPFNKSTAYHVRLIVLDDQGNKAGLL
;
A
#
# COMPACT_ATOMS: atom_id res chain seq x y z
N ILE A 1 -7.23 18.04 5.38
CA ILE A 1 -7.03 17.36 4.08
C ILE A 1 -8.36 17.31 3.37
N THR A 2 -8.38 17.82 2.14
CA THR A 2 -9.53 17.90 1.24
C THR A 2 -9.05 17.59 -0.17
N GLU A 3 -9.96 17.44 -1.13
CA GLU A 3 -9.62 17.22 -2.54
C GLU A 3 -8.65 18.27 -3.10
N HIS A 4 -8.78 19.54 -2.69
CA HIS A 4 -7.93 20.64 -3.12
C HIS A 4 -6.64 20.80 -2.29
N THR A 5 -6.46 20.01 -1.24
CA THR A 5 -5.27 20.04 -0.38
C THR A 5 -4.64 18.65 -0.30
N PRO A 6 -3.93 18.22 -1.36
CA PRO A 6 -3.36 16.89 -1.44
C PRO A 6 -2.25 16.72 -0.39
N TYR A 7 -2.08 15.48 0.08
CA TYR A 7 -0.99 15.13 1.00
C TYR A 7 0.06 14.27 0.28
N PRO A 8 1.36 14.59 0.39
CA PRO A 8 2.43 13.78 -0.20
C PRO A 8 2.41 12.33 0.30
N LEU A 9 2.56 11.36 -0.59
CA LEU A 9 2.61 9.94 -0.24
C LEU A 9 4.03 9.52 0.12
N ARG A 10 4.16 8.62 1.11
CA ARG A 10 5.44 7.98 1.42
C ARG A 10 5.91 7.15 0.21
N PRO A 11 7.12 7.41 -0.33
CA PRO A 11 7.66 6.63 -1.44
C PRO A 11 7.86 5.15 -1.07
N GLY A 12 7.84 4.28 -2.08
CA GLY A 12 8.07 2.84 -1.89
C GLY A 12 6.87 2.05 -1.33
N MET A 13 5.73 2.71 -1.11
CA MET A 13 4.50 2.08 -0.70
C MET A 13 3.60 1.76 -1.90
N ALA A 14 2.56 0.95 -1.68
CA ALA A 14 1.56 0.68 -2.69
C ALA A 14 0.91 1.98 -3.19
N ALA A 15 0.59 1.98 -4.49
CA ALA A 15 -0.15 3.07 -5.12
C ALA A 15 -1.55 3.18 -4.52
N ILE A 16 -2.12 4.39 -4.60
CA ILE A 16 -3.43 4.69 -4.06
C ILE A 16 -4.55 4.02 -4.84
N CYS A 17 -5.63 3.67 -4.15
CA CYS A 17 -6.86 3.15 -4.75
C CYS A 17 -6.66 1.81 -5.47
N LEU A 18 -5.71 0.99 -5.02
CA LEU A 18 -5.44 -0.36 -5.53
C LEU A 18 -5.63 -1.45 -4.47
N GLY A 19 -6.29 -1.14 -3.36
CA GLY A 19 -6.53 -2.08 -2.26
C GLY A 19 -5.41 -2.07 -1.21
N GLU A 20 -4.69 -0.96 -1.12
CA GLU A 20 -3.67 -0.71 -0.12
C GLU A 20 -4.25 -0.51 1.28
N CYS A 21 -3.49 -0.92 2.28
CA CYS A 21 -3.75 -0.57 3.66
C CYS A 21 -3.47 0.93 3.86
N PHE A 22 -4.43 1.70 4.34
CA PHE A 22 -4.23 3.15 4.54
C PHE A 22 -3.35 3.46 5.74
N ARG A 23 -3.11 2.50 6.64
CA ARG A 23 -2.31 2.70 7.86
C ARG A 23 -0.82 2.49 7.64
N CYS A 24 -0.44 1.54 6.79
CA CYS A 24 0.97 1.23 6.52
C CYS A 24 1.34 1.35 5.04
N GLY A 25 0.37 1.45 4.13
CA GLY A 25 0.58 1.62 2.69
C GLY A 25 0.93 0.35 1.92
N SER A 26 0.87 -0.84 2.51
CA SER A 26 1.17 -2.10 1.80
C SER A 26 -0.10 -2.86 1.36
N HIS A 27 0.08 -3.86 0.50
CA HIS A 27 -0.99 -4.77 0.07
C HIS A 27 -1.11 -6.01 0.98
N GLY A 28 -2.14 -6.82 0.74
CA GLY A 28 -2.38 -8.10 1.41
C GLY A 28 -3.32 -8.02 2.61
N HIS A 29 -3.62 -6.83 3.11
CA HIS A 29 -4.57 -6.61 4.19
C HIS A 29 -5.20 -5.22 4.09
N GLY A 30 -6.41 -5.06 4.64
CA GLY A 30 -7.05 -3.76 4.80
C GLY A 30 -6.66 -3.07 6.11
N SER A 31 -6.95 -1.76 6.22
CA SER A 31 -6.62 -0.95 7.40
C SER A 31 -7.09 -1.53 8.74
N ARG A 32 -8.21 -2.26 8.77
CA ARG A 32 -8.74 -2.89 10.00
C ARG A 32 -7.92 -4.09 10.47
N ASN A 33 -7.17 -4.71 9.57
CA ASN A 33 -6.34 -5.90 9.80
C ASN A 33 -4.84 -5.56 9.67
N CYS A 34 -4.48 -4.29 9.83
CA CYS A 34 -3.09 -3.87 9.75
C CYS A 34 -2.27 -4.51 10.88
N PRO A 35 -1.20 -5.27 10.57
CA PRO A 35 -0.38 -5.93 11.58
C PRO A 35 0.56 -4.95 12.29
N ILE A 36 0.71 -3.73 11.76
CA ILE A 36 1.58 -2.70 12.33
C ILE A 36 0.87 -2.01 13.50
N PRO A 37 1.43 -2.06 14.72
CA PRO A 37 0.80 -1.49 15.90
C PRO A 37 0.67 0.04 15.81
N GLU A 38 -0.23 0.60 16.61
CA GLU A 38 -0.34 2.06 16.76
C GLU A 38 0.99 2.63 17.32
N GLY A 39 1.46 3.75 16.78
CA GLY A 39 2.70 4.40 17.24
C GLY A 39 4.00 3.89 16.61
N ASP A 40 3.95 2.80 15.84
CA ASP A 40 5.12 2.28 15.11
C ASP A 40 5.53 3.21 13.95
N PRO A 41 6.83 3.47 13.73
CA PRO A 41 7.32 4.33 12.64
C PRO A 41 7.08 3.78 11.22
N ALA A 42 6.76 2.48 11.09
CA ALA A 42 6.30 1.90 9.83
C ALA A 42 4.88 2.35 9.47
N ARG A 43 4.11 2.91 10.41
CA ARG A 43 2.83 3.53 10.07
C ARG A 43 3.00 4.82 9.30
N LEU A 44 2.03 5.08 8.46
CA LEU A 44 1.88 6.33 7.76
C LEU A 44 1.37 7.40 8.73
N SER A 45 1.65 8.66 8.41
CA SER A 45 1.14 9.77 9.20
C SER A 45 -0.40 9.78 9.17
N HIS A 46 -1.02 10.40 10.18
CA HIS A 46 -2.46 10.60 10.19
C HIS A 46 -2.95 11.28 8.90
N ASN A 47 -2.16 12.24 8.42
CA ASN A 47 -2.46 12.99 7.22
C ASN A 47 -2.39 12.11 5.96
N GLU A 48 -1.36 11.29 5.80
CA GLU A 48 -1.31 10.37 4.65
C GLU A 48 -2.43 9.33 4.70
N THR A 49 -2.74 8.81 5.89
CA THR A 49 -3.85 7.86 6.10
C THR A 49 -5.18 8.48 5.66
N ALA A 50 -5.46 9.71 6.08
CA ALA A 50 -6.67 10.43 5.70
C ALA A 50 -6.73 10.72 4.21
N TRP A 51 -5.59 11.06 3.59
CA TRP A 51 -5.51 11.29 2.15
C TRP A 51 -5.76 10.01 1.35
N ARG A 52 -5.14 8.89 1.71
CA ARG A 52 -5.39 7.58 1.07
C ARG A 52 -6.87 7.18 1.15
N ALA A 53 -7.49 7.39 2.32
CA ALA A 53 -8.92 7.13 2.50
C ALA A 53 -9.82 8.05 1.65
N LEU A 54 -9.46 9.34 1.51
CA LEU A 54 -10.16 10.28 0.65
C LEU A 54 -10.05 9.86 -0.82
N CYS A 55 -8.83 9.60 -1.31
CA CYS A 55 -8.59 9.13 -2.66
C CYS A 55 -9.38 7.85 -2.94
N ASN A 56 -9.35 6.87 -2.04
CA ASN A 56 -10.08 5.62 -2.25
C ASN A 56 -11.60 5.83 -2.32
N ARG A 57 -12.15 6.79 -1.57
CA ARG A 57 -13.58 7.14 -1.65
C ARG A 57 -13.93 7.78 -2.99
N THR A 58 -13.10 8.71 -3.46
CA THR A 58 -13.35 9.49 -4.68
C THR A 58 -13.04 8.69 -5.95
N LEU A 59 -11.92 7.98 -5.97
CA LEU A 59 -11.36 7.32 -7.16
C LEU A 59 -11.61 5.81 -7.18
N GLY A 60 -11.86 5.18 -6.04
CA GLY A 60 -12.09 3.74 -5.93
C GLY A 60 -13.16 3.19 -6.88
N PRO A 61 -14.32 3.85 -7.09
CA PRO A 61 -15.33 3.40 -8.04
C PRO A 61 -14.81 3.30 -9.49
N PHE A 62 -13.94 4.22 -9.90
CA PHE A 62 -13.35 4.25 -11.24
C PHE A 62 -12.22 3.22 -11.39
N ASN A 63 -11.43 3.04 -10.32
CA ASN A 63 -10.36 2.05 -10.30
C ASN A 63 -10.87 0.61 -10.19
N LYS A 64 -12.11 0.37 -9.77
CA LYS A 64 -12.66 -0.99 -9.65
C LYS A 64 -12.66 -1.76 -10.98
N SER A 65 -12.78 -1.07 -12.11
CA SER A 65 -12.73 -1.66 -13.45
C SER A 65 -11.34 -1.64 -14.10
N THR A 66 -10.39 -0.88 -13.56
CA THR A 66 -9.04 -0.67 -14.13
C THR A 66 -7.90 -1.18 -13.25
N ALA A 67 -8.15 -1.55 -11.99
CA ALA A 67 -7.16 -2.10 -11.09
C ALA A 67 -6.71 -3.49 -11.56
N TYR A 68 -5.61 -3.52 -12.31
CA TYR A 68 -4.88 -4.75 -12.62
C TYR A 68 -4.45 -5.40 -11.31
N HIS A 69 -4.75 -6.69 -11.16
CA HIS A 69 -4.30 -7.48 -10.02
C HIS A 69 -2.77 -7.49 -10.00
N VAL A 70 -2.15 -6.68 -9.13
CA VAL A 70 -0.70 -6.65 -8.95
C VAL A 70 -0.29 -8.00 -8.38
N ARG A 71 0.19 -8.91 -9.25
CA ARG A 71 0.85 -10.14 -8.82
C ARG A 71 2.21 -9.73 -8.24
N LEU A 72 2.30 -9.70 -6.91
CA LEU A 72 3.59 -9.60 -6.24
C LEU A 72 4.39 -10.86 -6.61
N ILE A 73 5.39 -10.71 -7.48
CA ILE A 73 6.38 -11.75 -7.69
C ILE A 73 7.25 -11.74 -6.45
N VAL A 74 7.12 -12.78 -5.62
CA VAL A 74 8.09 -13.04 -4.55
C VAL A 74 9.39 -13.39 -5.27
N LEU A 75 10.37 -12.48 -5.24
CA LEU A 75 11.73 -12.81 -5.63
C LEU A 75 12.29 -13.69 -4.51
N ASP A 76 12.15 -15.00 -4.64
CA ASP A 76 12.83 -15.96 -3.78
C ASP A 76 14.32 -15.89 -4.12
N ASP A 77 15.15 -15.47 -3.16
CA ASP A 77 16.61 -15.52 -3.25
C ASP A 77 17.06 -16.98 -3.13
N GLN A 78 16.73 -17.82 -4.12
CA GLN A 78 17.37 -19.13 -4.24
C GLN A 78 18.77 -18.91 -4.80
N GLY A 79 19.70 -18.60 -3.89
CA GLY A 79 21.12 -18.68 -4.13
C GLY A 79 21.50 -20.04 -4.72
N ASN A 80 21.69 -20.05 -6.03
CA ASN A 80 22.33 -21.12 -6.77
C ASN A 80 23.74 -21.38 -6.19
N LYS A 81 23.88 -22.44 -5.39
CA LYS A 81 25.16 -23.13 -5.23
C LYS A 81 25.16 -24.31 -6.18
N ALA A 82 25.73 -24.06 -7.36
CA ALA A 82 26.08 -25.04 -8.36
C ALA A 82 26.77 -26.24 -7.72
N GLY A 83 26.44 -27.43 -8.22
CA GLY A 83 27.17 -28.65 -7.92
C GLY A 83 28.64 -28.51 -8.27
N LEU A 84 29.49 -28.95 -7.34
CA LEU A 84 30.80 -29.49 -7.65
C LEU A 84 31.18 -30.48 -6.55
N LEU A 85 31.68 -31.64 -7.01
CA LEU A 85 32.14 -32.86 -6.32
C LEU A 85 31.08 -33.94 -6.10
#